data_AF-K1R8C7-F1
#
_entry.id   AF-K1R8C7-F1
#
_cell.length_a   1.000
_cell.length_b   1.000
_cell.length_c   1.000
_cell.angle_alpha   90.00
_cell.angle_beta   90.00
_cell.angle_gamma   90.00
#
_symmetry.space_group_name_H-M   'P 1'
#
loop_
_entity.id
_entity.type
_entity.pdbx_description
1 polymer ?
#
loop_
_entity_poly.entity_id
_entity_poly.type
_entity_poly.pdbx_seq_one_letter_code
_entity_poly.pdbx_strand_id
1 'polypeptide(L)'
;MKKIKSPLYAFVNGNILFTQSLLETLVSVLHSDLYQNGTVLVVGRRTNVLNVTRETAIDLKNLMNAAVKNDSVITFTGLDYLITSRTFPWQDMPEVVIGRVGFDNLVEESKKRKIAIIGATKTLLAVQQITRQATKTTQRLNYQSD
;
A
#
# COMPACT_ATOMS: atom_id res chain seq x y z
N MET A 1 -24.82 -5.74 -16.09
CA MET A 1 -23.97 -5.09 -15.05
C MET A 1 -23.62 -3.67 -15.49
N LYS A 2 -23.87 -2.66 -14.64
CA LYS A 2 -23.53 -1.25 -14.93
C LYS A 2 -22.02 -1.07 -14.75
N LYS A 3 -21.30 -0.60 -15.79
CA LYS A 3 -19.87 -0.29 -15.67
C LYS A 3 -19.69 0.97 -14.82
N ILE A 4 -19.02 0.84 -13.68
CA ILE A 4 -18.65 2.00 -12.85
C ILE A 4 -17.36 2.60 -13.42
N LYS A 5 -17.42 3.89 -13.76
CA LYS A 5 -16.27 4.67 -14.23
C LYS A 5 -15.53 5.25 -13.01
N SER A 6 -14.51 4.55 -12.49
CA SER A 6 -13.64 5.05 -11.41
C SER A 6 -12.43 5.81 -11.96
N PRO A 7 -12.01 6.97 -11.40
CA PRO A 7 -10.80 7.67 -11.83
C PRO A 7 -9.51 6.96 -11.39
N LEU A 8 -9.59 6.21 -10.29
CA LEU A 8 -8.48 5.47 -9.69
C LEU A 8 -8.84 3.99 -9.51
N TYR A 9 -7.85 3.12 -9.63
CA TYR A 9 -7.95 1.68 -9.38
C TYR A 9 -6.91 1.29 -8.34
N ALA A 10 -7.29 0.47 -7.35
CA ALA A 10 -6.39 0.08 -6.27
C ALA A 10 -6.26 -1.44 -6.17
N PHE A 11 -5.06 -1.90 -5.88
CA PHE A 11 -4.75 -3.30 -5.57
C PHE A 11 -4.04 -3.33 -4.22
N VAL A 12 -4.49 -4.20 -3.32
CA VAL A 12 -4.05 -4.25 -1.93
C VAL A 12 -3.99 -5.69 -1.44
N ASN A 13 -3.07 -5.97 -0.53
CA ASN A 13 -3.08 -7.23 0.22
C ASN A 13 -4.34 -7.34 1.09
N GLY A 14 -5.01 -8.50 1.08
CA GLY A 14 -6.33 -8.68 1.70
C GLY A 14 -6.37 -8.56 3.23
N ASN A 15 -5.22 -8.45 3.90
CA ASN A 15 -5.11 -8.31 5.35
C ASN A 15 -4.65 -6.92 5.82
N ILE A 16 -4.80 -5.90 4.96
CA ILE A 16 -4.48 -4.52 5.28
C ILE A 16 -5.76 -3.75 5.62
N LEU A 17 -5.69 -2.99 6.69
CA LEU A 17 -6.70 -2.04 7.12
C LEU A 17 -6.24 -0.62 6.78
N PHE A 18 -7.12 0.17 6.19
CA PHE A 18 -6.86 1.58 5.90
C PHE A 18 -7.63 2.49 6.85
N THR A 19 -7.08 3.69 7.07
CA THR A 19 -7.76 4.75 7.79
C THR A 19 -8.32 5.82 6.85
N GLN A 20 -8.89 6.89 7.40
CA GLN A 20 -9.33 8.08 6.65
C GLN A 20 -8.22 8.65 5.74
N SER A 21 -6.95 8.43 6.09
CA SER A 21 -5.79 8.82 5.28
C SER A 21 -5.80 8.25 3.85
N LEU A 22 -6.48 7.11 3.60
CA LEU A 22 -6.68 6.62 2.24
C LEU A 22 -7.54 7.60 1.44
N LEU A 23 -8.68 8.03 1.97
CA LEU A 23 -9.57 8.96 1.27
C LEU A 23 -8.87 10.29 1.03
N GLU A 24 -8.18 10.81 2.05
CA GLU A 24 -7.39 12.04 1.95
C GLU A 24 -6.33 11.92 0.85
N THR A 25 -5.58 10.81 0.83
CA THR A 25 -4.58 10.54 -0.21
C THR A 25 -5.21 10.48 -1.59
N LEU A 26 -6.34 9.77 -1.77
CA LEU A 26 -7.03 9.68 -3.06
C LEU A 26 -7.49 11.06 -3.55
N VAL A 27 -8.07 11.87 -2.67
CA VAL A 27 -8.52 13.23 -2.97
C VAL A 27 -7.33 14.13 -3.32
N SER A 28 -6.23 14.07 -2.58
CA SER A 28 -5.02 14.84 -2.87
C SER A 28 -4.39 14.45 -4.21
N VAL A 29 -4.35 13.15 -4.54
CA VAL A 29 -3.86 12.66 -5.83
C VAL A 29 -4.72 13.22 -6.95
N LEU A 30 -6.05 13.15 -6.86
CA LEU A 30 -6.96 13.64 -7.89
C LEU A 30 -6.83 15.16 -8.13
N HIS A 31 -6.52 15.94 -7.09
CA HIS A 31 -6.31 17.39 -7.22
C HIS A 31 -4.86 17.77 -7.55
N SER A 32 -3.94 16.82 -7.67
CA SER A 32 -2.54 17.10 -7.95
C SER A 32 -2.28 17.34 -9.44
N ASP A 33 -1.35 18.24 -9.76
CA ASP A 33 -0.87 18.45 -11.13
C ASP A 33 -0.31 17.18 -11.76
N LEU A 34 0.22 16.24 -10.96
CA LEU A 34 0.71 14.95 -11.43
C LEU A 34 -0.41 14.11 -12.08
N TYR A 35 -1.59 14.11 -11.47
CA TYR A 35 -2.76 13.41 -12.01
C TYR A 35 -3.39 14.18 -13.18
N GLN A 36 -3.49 15.51 -13.07
CA GLN A 36 -4.10 16.33 -14.12
C GLN A 36 -3.30 16.31 -15.42
N ASN A 37 -1.98 16.23 -15.33
CA ASN A 37 -1.08 16.26 -16.49
C ASN A 37 -0.67 14.88 -17.00
N GLY A 38 -1.17 13.78 -16.44
CA GLY A 38 -0.77 12.47 -16.93
C GLY A 38 -1.25 11.24 -16.16
N THR A 39 -0.43 10.19 -16.27
CA THR A 39 -0.67 8.90 -15.64
C THR A 39 0.11 8.82 -14.34
N VAL A 40 -0.55 8.33 -13.29
CA VAL A 40 0.06 8.19 -11.96
C VAL A 40 0.04 6.75 -11.47
N LEU A 41 1.09 6.40 -10.74
CA LEU A 41 1.21 5.20 -9.94
C LEU A 41 1.52 5.62 -8.49
N VAL A 42 0.59 5.37 -7.59
CA VAL A 42 0.80 5.51 -6.15
C VAL A 42 1.20 4.15 -5.60
N VAL A 43 2.22 4.10 -4.77
CA VAL A 43 2.69 2.88 -4.11
C VAL A 43 2.92 3.11 -2.64
N GLY A 44 2.78 2.06 -1.84
CA GLY A 44 3.21 2.15 -0.46
C GLY A 44 3.30 0.81 0.26
N ARG A 45 3.72 0.92 1.52
CA ARG A 45 3.97 -0.21 2.41
C ARG A 45 3.08 -0.12 3.65
N ARG A 46 2.84 -1.27 4.27
CA ARG A 46 2.11 -1.36 5.53
C ARG A 46 2.98 -0.99 6.73
N THR A 47 2.30 -0.50 7.78
CA THR A 47 2.79 -0.46 9.15
C THR A 47 2.30 -1.72 9.86
N ASN A 48 3.23 -2.46 10.46
CA ASN A 48 2.90 -3.66 11.20
C ASN A 48 2.57 -3.29 12.64
N VAL A 49 1.35 -3.63 13.07
CA VAL A 49 0.90 -3.35 14.42
C VAL A 49 0.62 -4.67 15.13
N LEU A 50 1.32 -4.90 16.24
CA LEU A 50 1.17 -6.11 17.04
C LEU A 50 -0.13 -6.06 17.84
N ASN A 51 -0.84 -7.19 17.86
CA ASN A 51 -2.03 -7.39 18.69
C ASN A 51 -3.17 -6.38 18.41
N VAL A 52 -3.34 -5.93 17.16
CA VAL A 52 -4.59 -5.27 16.77
C VAL A 52 -5.73 -6.23 17.04
N THR A 53 -6.58 -5.91 18.01
CA THR A 53 -7.79 -6.69 18.28
C THR A 53 -8.91 -6.25 17.35
N ARG A 54 -10.02 -7.00 17.30
CA ARG A 54 -11.20 -6.58 16.53
C ARG A 54 -11.70 -5.21 16.99
N GLU A 55 -11.70 -4.98 18.30
CA GLU A 55 -12.11 -3.72 18.93
C GLU A 55 -11.19 -2.56 18.53
N THR A 56 -9.89 -2.85 18.35
CA THR A 56 -8.92 -1.87 17.84
C THR A 56 -9.14 -1.59 16.36
N ALA A 57 -9.47 -2.62 15.57
CA ALA A 57 -9.65 -2.52 14.12
C ALA A 57 -10.94 -1.78 13.71
N ILE A 58 -12.00 -1.85 14.51
CA ILE A 58 -13.27 -1.16 14.23
C ILE A 58 -13.26 0.32 14.62
N ASP A 59 -12.36 0.73 15.51
CA ASP A 59 -12.26 2.10 15.98
C ASP A 59 -11.04 2.78 15.35
N LEU A 60 -11.30 3.77 14.50
CA LEU A 60 -10.27 4.49 13.74
C LEU A 60 -9.23 5.15 14.65
N LYS A 61 -9.66 5.71 15.79
CA LYS A 61 -8.80 6.41 16.73
C LYS A 61 -7.89 5.41 17.44
N ASN A 62 -8.42 4.26 17.83
CA ASN A 62 -7.64 3.18 18.44
C ASN A 62 -6.63 2.60 17.45
N LEU A 63 -7.01 2.41 16.18
CA LEU A 63 -6.12 1.95 15.14
C LEU A 63 -4.96 2.93 14.89
N MET A 64 -5.25 4.24 14.82
CA MET A 64 -4.23 5.29 14.70
C MET A 64 -3.29 5.31 15.91
N ASN A 65 -3.83 5.25 17.13
CA ASN A 65 -3.04 5.22 18.35
C ASN A 65 -2.14 3.97 18.40
N ALA A 66 -2.66 2.82 17.98
CA ALA A 66 -1.92 1.57 17.92
C ALA A 66 -0.78 1.63 16.89
N ALA A 67 -1.00 2.28 15.73
CA ALA A 67 0.03 2.51 14.74
C ALA A 67 1.17 3.40 15.25
N VAL A 68 0.83 4.54 15.87
CA VAL A 68 1.81 5.47 16.45
C VAL A 68 2.64 4.80 17.55
N LYS A 69 2.01 3.97 18.39
CA LYS A 69 2.69 3.28 19.50
C LYS A 69 3.62 2.16 19.03
N ASN A 70 3.33 1.55 17.88
CA ASN A 70 4.05 0.37 17.37
C ASN A 70 4.76 0.69 16.05
N ASP A 71 5.40 1.86 15.93
CA ASP A 71 6.06 2.36 14.71
C ASP A 71 7.31 1.55 14.28
N SER A 72 7.28 0.23 14.46
CA SER A 72 8.17 -0.68 13.75
C SER A 72 7.66 -0.83 12.32
N VAL A 73 8.01 0.11 11.45
CA VAL A 73 8.07 -0.15 10.01
C VAL A 73 9.09 -1.27 9.83
N ILE A 74 8.62 -2.52 9.78
CA ILE A 74 9.49 -3.63 9.43
C ILE A 74 9.96 -3.38 8.00
N THR A 75 11.27 -3.47 7.80
CA THR A 75 12.00 -3.40 6.54
C THR A 75 11.60 -4.54 5.60
N PHE A 76 10.33 -4.61 5.20
CA PHE A 76 9.89 -5.47 4.12
C PHE A 76 10.06 -4.71 2.79
N THR A 77 10.75 -5.35 1.85
CA THR A 77 11.12 -4.82 0.54
C THR A 77 10.06 -5.11 -0.53
N GLY A 78 8.79 -5.21 -0.14
CA GLY A 78 7.65 -5.41 -1.06
C GLY A 78 6.64 -4.27 -0.97
N LEU A 79 5.94 -4.01 -2.07
CA LEU A 79 4.77 -3.14 -2.09
C LEU A 79 3.54 -3.86 -1.52
N ASP A 80 2.81 -3.20 -0.64
CA ASP A 80 1.64 -3.76 0.03
C ASP A 80 0.33 -3.27 -0.58
N TYR A 81 0.40 -2.12 -1.26
CA TYR A 81 -0.68 -1.60 -2.08
C TYR A 81 -0.13 -0.76 -3.22
N LEU A 82 -0.92 -0.66 -4.27
CA LEU A 82 -0.74 0.31 -5.34
C LEU A 82 -2.09 0.88 -5.77
N ILE A 83 -2.06 2.11 -6.28
CA ILE A 83 -3.20 2.80 -6.85
C ILE A 83 -2.78 3.41 -8.18
N THR A 84 -3.56 3.22 -9.23
CA THR A 84 -3.24 3.73 -10.56
C THR A 84 -4.35 4.66 -11.06
N SER A 85 -3.99 5.64 -11.89
CA SER A 85 -4.99 6.32 -12.71
C SER A 85 -5.67 5.34 -13.67
N ARG A 86 -6.84 5.71 -14.17
CA ARG A 86 -7.53 4.96 -15.23
C ARG A 86 -6.68 4.77 -16.49
N THR A 87 -5.82 5.74 -16.79
CA THR A 87 -4.96 5.76 -17.98
C THR A 87 -3.72 4.87 -17.84
N PHE A 88 -3.54 4.19 -16.71
CA PHE A 88 -2.37 3.36 -16.48
C PHE A 88 -2.31 2.17 -17.47
N PRO A 89 -1.18 1.97 -18.16
CA PRO A 89 -1.10 1.08 -19.32
C PRO A 89 -0.92 -0.39 -18.92
N TRP A 90 -1.88 -0.95 -18.17
CA TRP A 90 -1.78 -2.29 -17.59
C TRP A 90 -1.38 -3.41 -18.56
N GLN A 91 -1.74 -3.29 -19.84
CA GLN A 91 -1.38 -4.28 -20.88
C GLN A 91 0.11 -4.32 -21.21
N ASP A 92 0.83 -3.22 -20.98
CA ASP A 92 2.26 -3.08 -21.30
C ASP A 92 3.15 -3.17 -20.05
N MET A 93 2.56 -3.42 -18.88
CA MET A 93 3.26 -3.48 -17.61
C MET A 93 3.57 -4.94 -17.24
N PRO A 94 4.68 -5.20 -16.53
CA PRO A 94 4.99 -6.54 -16.07
C PRO A 94 3.95 -7.01 -15.05
N GLU A 95 3.79 -8.32 -14.94
CA GLU A 95 2.98 -8.92 -13.89
C GLU A 95 3.54 -8.53 -12.51
N VAL A 96 2.62 -8.20 -11.60
CA VAL A 96 2.93 -7.77 -10.24
C VAL A 96 2.14 -8.59 -9.25
N VAL A 97 2.80 -8.99 -8.16
CA VAL A 97 2.18 -9.67 -7.02
C VAL A 97 2.35 -8.79 -5.79
N ILE A 98 1.23 -8.29 -5.27
CA ILE A 98 1.22 -7.45 -4.06
C ILE A 98 1.69 -8.26 -2.85
N GLY A 99 2.55 -7.67 -2.02
CA GLY A 99 3.06 -8.23 -0.77
C GLY A 99 4.22 -9.20 -0.93
N ARG A 100 4.78 -9.36 -2.14
CA ARG A 100 5.94 -10.23 -2.40
C ARG A 100 7.23 -9.42 -2.55
N VAL A 101 8.28 -9.83 -1.83
CA VAL A 101 9.62 -9.23 -1.91
C VAL A 101 10.19 -9.35 -3.32
N GLY A 102 10.79 -8.27 -3.83
CA GLY A 102 11.47 -8.24 -5.12
C GLY A 102 10.56 -8.02 -6.33
N PHE A 103 9.26 -7.80 -6.12
CA PHE A 103 8.30 -7.46 -7.18
C PHE A 103 8.12 -5.93 -7.32
N ASP A 104 9.24 -5.22 -7.38
CA ASP A 104 9.31 -3.76 -7.62
C ASP A 104 9.45 -3.41 -9.12
N ASN A 105 9.42 -4.44 -9.98
CA ASN A 105 9.47 -4.33 -11.44
C ASN A 105 8.45 -3.36 -12.03
N LEU A 106 7.26 -3.25 -11.41
CA LEU A 106 6.24 -2.27 -11.81
C LEU A 106 6.71 -0.82 -11.61
N VAL A 107 7.42 -0.55 -10.51
CA VAL A 107 7.97 0.78 -10.21
C VAL A 107 9.10 1.10 -11.17
N GLU A 108 10.00 0.15 -11.43
CA GLU A 108 11.09 0.32 -12.38
C GLU A 108 10.59 0.57 -13.81
N GLU A 109 9.62 -0.22 -14.27
CA GLU A 109 9.02 -0.04 -15.60
C GLU A 109 8.27 1.29 -15.71
N SER A 110 7.56 1.69 -14.65
CA SER A 110 6.88 2.98 -14.59
C SER A 110 7.87 4.15 -14.71
N LYS A 111 9.05 4.05 -14.08
CA LYS A 111 10.13 5.04 -14.23
C LYS A 111 10.63 5.12 -15.67
N LYS A 112 10.89 3.99 -16.33
CA LYS A 112 11.32 3.95 -17.74
C LYS A 112 10.30 4.63 -18.66
N ARG A 113 9.02 4.48 -18.36
CA ARG A 113 7.90 5.09 -19.10
C ARG A 113 7.58 6.53 -18.69
N LYS A 114 8.36 7.12 -17.77
CA LYS A 114 8.14 8.48 -17.23
C LYS A 114 6.75 8.68 -16.62
N ILE A 115 6.16 7.62 -16.07
CA ILE A 115 4.93 7.70 -15.29
C ILE A 115 5.25 8.36 -13.95
N ALA A 116 4.38 9.25 -13.47
CA ALA A 116 4.55 9.89 -12.18
C ALA A 116 4.32 8.88 -11.05
N ILE A 117 5.31 8.73 -10.15
CA ILE A 117 5.25 7.78 -9.04
C ILE A 117 5.14 8.53 -7.72
N ILE A 118 4.12 8.21 -6.92
CA ILE A 118 3.85 8.81 -5.62
C ILE A 118 4.09 7.76 -4.53
N GLY A 119 5.05 8.02 -3.64
CA GLY A 119 5.28 7.19 -2.46
C GLY A 119 4.37 7.59 -1.31
N ALA A 120 3.36 6.78 -1.01
CA ALA A 120 2.32 7.11 -0.01
C ALA A 120 2.56 6.50 1.38
N THR A 121 3.61 5.69 1.58
CA THR A 121 3.87 4.98 2.85
C THR A 121 3.83 5.87 4.09
N LYS A 122 4.29 7.13 3.99
CA LYS A 122 4.36 8.06 5.13
C LYS A 122 3.08 8.88 5.35
N THR A 123 2.18 8.89 4.38
CA THR A 123 0.97 9.74 4.39
C THR A 123 -0.31 8.93 4.45
N LEU A 124 -0.27 7.69 3.97
CA LEU A 124 -1.38 6.75 3.97
C LEU A 124 -1.06 5.64 4.98
N LEU A 125 -1.80 5.66 6.09
CA LEU A 125 -1.69 4.67 7.13
C LEU A 125 -2.39 3.37 6.70
N ALA A 126 -1.57 2.39 6.33
CA ALA A 126 -1.98 1.03 5.98
C ALA A 126 -1.54 0.08 7.09
N VAL A 127 -2.45 -0.43 7.91
CA VAL A 127 -2.13 -1.27 9.05
C VAL A 127 -2.32 -2.74 8.71
N GLN A 128 -1.29 -3.56 8.91
CA GLN A 128 -1.45 -5.01 8.95
C GLN A 128 -1.51 -5.48 10.39
N GLN A 129 -2.56 -6.26 10.69
CA GLN A 129 -2.67 -6.97 11.95
C GLN A 129 -1.73 -8.18 11.96
N ILE A 130 -0.81 -8.22 12.93
CA ILE A 130 0.05 -9.39 13.16
C ILE A 130 -0.22 -9.95 14.56
N THR A 131 -0.49 -11.26 14.65
CA THR A 131 -0.61 -11.98 15.93
C THR A 131 0.77 -12.50 16.37
N ARG A 132 0.98 -12.68 17.69
CA ARG A 132 2.26 -13.17 18.26
C ARG A 132 2.76 -14.51 17.66
N GLN A 133 1.87 -15.36 17.16
CA GLN A 133 2.27 -16.60 16.48
C GLN A 133 2.83 -16.35 15.08
N ALA A 134 2.24 -15.42 14.32
CA ALA A 134 2.74 -15.03 13.01
C ALA A 134 4.15 -14.41 13.08
N THR A 135 4.49 -13.76 14.20
CA THR A 135 5.81 -13.17 14.43
C THR A 135 6.95 -14.19 14.37
N LYS A 136 6.73 -15.45 14.80
CA LYS A 136 7.75 -16.52 14.69
C LYS A 136 7.98 -16.95 13.24
N THR A 137 6.94 -16.96 12.41
CA THR A 137 7.05 -17.34 10.99
C THR A 137 7.65 -16.21 10.16
N THR A 138 7.27 -14.96 10.41
CA THR A 138 7.85 -13.78 9.73
C THR A 138 9.30 -13.55 10.15
N GLN A 139 9.67 -13.76 11.43
CA GLN A 139 11.07 -13.72 11.85
C GLN A 139 11.93 -14.83 11.23
N ARG A 140 11.37 -16.04 11.00
CA ARG A 140 12.10 -17.12 10.33
C ARG A 140 12.44 -16.81 8.87
N LEU A 141 11.58 -16.08 8.16
CA LEU A 141 11.89 -15.61 6.79
C LEU A 141 12.99 -14.55 6.78
N ASN A 142 13.10 -13.74 7.84
CA ASN A 142 14.12 -12.68 7.97
C ASN A 142 15.53 -13.21 8.29
N TYR A 143 15.68 -14.48 8.70
CA TYR A 143 16.97 -15.10 9.04
C TYR A 143 17.50 -16.06 7.97
N GLN A 144 16.79 -16.22 6.84
CA GLN A 144 17.21 -17.11 5.75
C GLN A 144 17.57 -16.35 4.45
N SER A 145 17.83 -15.05 4.54
CA SER A 145 18.15 -14.19 3.40
C SER A 145 19.50 -13.48 3.54
N ASP A 146 20.48 -14.13 4.20
CA ASP A 146 21.89 -13.73 4.20
C ASP A 146 22.74 -14.83 3.52
#